data_AF-A0A1D3L2T7-F1
#
_entry.id   AF-A0A1D3L2T7-F1
#
_cell.length_a   1.000
_cell.length_b   1.000
_cell.length_c   1.000
_cell.angle_alpha   90.00
_cell.angle_beta   90.00
_cell.angle_gamma   90.00
#
_symmetry.space_group_name_H-M   'P 1'
#
loop_
_entity.id
_entity.type
_entity.pdbx_description
1 polymer ?
#
loop_
_entity_poly.entity_id
_entity_poly.type
_entity_poly.pdbx_seq_one_letter_code
_entity_poly.pdbx_strand_id
1 'polypeptide(L)'
;MKTEVDNATEISELKSKLDLMHRDIKRMMKNSNKEYLDLMLKNLKKDFLNCITDHVSEDIETSLERGMVDKCQMRDNCKSKFTELLEKNVDLIKQDEVPETQVTGSRGELENLRAEAPFDKCDVCFSEVTDIFEKQLKLMRSLHIYNGPEEKKIDISDISEDSLVREVFEPLSNRQRLQIIKAVAVETKTFTALSQLTGLRGGNLLFHIQKLLDSNMIIQRHERGDYMITEKGYQVLKVISQLGGVLEDAPEPEAVES
;
A
#
# COMPACT_ATOMS: atom_id res chain seq x y z
N MET A 1 46.16 -4.16 -43.92
CA MET A 1 45.21 -5.28 -43.76
C MET A 1 45.22 -5.92 -42.38
N LYS A 2 46.24 -6.66 -41.90
CA LYS A 2 46.17 -7.35 -40.59
C LYS A 2 46.04 -6.36 -39.40
N THR A 3 46.79 -5.27 -39.44
CA THR A 3 46.80 -4.20 -38.42
C THR A 3 45.55 -3.31 -38.39
N GLU A 4 44.82 -3.21 -39.51
CA GLU A 4 43.58 -2.42 -39.59
C GLU A 4 42.38 -3.20 -39.05
N VAL A 5 42.37 -4.52 -39.23
CA VAL A 5 41.35 -5.42 -38.70
C VAL A 5 41.51 -5.55 -37.17
N ASP A 6 42.75 -5.62 -36.67
CA ASP A 6 43.02 -5.64 -35.22
C ASP A 6 42.59 -4.34 -34.54
N ASN A 7 42.91 -3.17 -35.13
CA ASN A 7 42.46 -1.87 -34.62
C ASN A 7 40.93 -1.71 -34.66
N ALA A 8 40.25 -2.21 -35.69
CA ALA A 8 38.79 -2.17 -35.77
C ALA A 8 38.12 -3.04 -34.69
N THR A 9 38.76 -4.15 -34.34
CA THR A 9 38.30 -5.07 -33.30
C THR A 9 38.48 -4.46 -31.91
N GLU A 10 39.64 -3.86 -31.62
CA GLU A 10 39.89 -3.12 -30.37
C GLU A 10 38.91 -1.93 -30.19
N ILE A 11 38.65 -1.17 -31.26
CA ILE A 11 37.69 -0.06 -31.22
C ILE A 11 36.27 -0.56 -30.95
N SER A 12 35.89 -1.72 -31.50
CA SER A 12 34.59 -2.34 -31.24
C SER A 12 34.45 -2.82 -29.79
N GLU A 13 35.50 -3.41 -29.23
CA GLU A 13 35.53 -3.82 -27.82
C GLU A 13 35.46 -2.63 -26.86
N LEU A 14 36.18 -1.54 -27.18
CA LEU A 14 36.12 -0.30 -26.42
C LEU A 14 34.73 0.33 -26.43
N LYS A 15 34.03 0.32 -27.58
CA LYS A 15 32.63 0.78 -27.67
C LYS A 15 31.69 -0.07 -26.83
N SER A 16 31.85 -1.40 -26.87
CA SER A 16 31.05 -2.32 -26.05
C SER A 16 31.22 -2.08 -24.55
N LYS A 17 32.47 -1.89 -24.09
CA LYS A 17 32.77 -1.55 -22.69
C LYS A 17 32.20 -0.18 -22.30
N LEU A 18 32.26 0.82 -23.18
CA LEU A 18 31.67 2.13 -22.93
C LEU A 18 30.14 2.06 -22.79
N ASP A 19 29.48 1.26 -23.62
CA ASP A 19 28.03 1.03 -23.53
C ASP A 19 27.64 0.33 -22.22
N LEU A 20 28.45 -0.63 -21.75
CA LEU A 20 28.27 -1.27 -20.44
C LEU A 20 28.40 -0.24 -19.31
N MET A 21 29.46 0.56 -19.29
CA MET A 21 29.64 1.62 -18.28
C MET A 21 28.50 2.63 -18.30
N HIS A 22 28.02 3.01 -19.49
CA HIS A 22 26.90 3.94 -19.61
C HIS A 22 25.60 3.36 -19.05
N ARG A 23 25.36 2.05 -19.24
CA ARG A 23 24.22 1.33 -18.62
C ARG A 23 24.37 1.27 -17.10
N ASP A 24 25.57 1.02 -16.59
CA ASP A 24 25.85 0.98 -15.16
C ASP A 24 25.66 2.34 -14.49
N ILE A 25 26.15 3.42 -15.12
CA ILE A 25 25.94 4.80 -14.66
C ILE A 25 24.46 5.14 -14.65
N LYS A 26 23.70 4.80 -15.71
CA LYS A 26 22.24 5.01 -15.73
C LYS A 26 21.53 4.24 -14.62
N ARG A 27 21.96 3.01 -14.35
CA ARG A 27 21.41 2.17 -13.27
C ARG A 27 21.75 2.73 -11.89
N MET A 28 22.99 3.17 -11.65
CA MET A 28 23.39 3.87 -10.43
C MET A 28 22.61 5.15 -10.21
N MET A 29 22.49 6.00 -11.25
CA MET A 29 21.69 7.23 -11.20
C MET A 29 20.22 6.94 -10.88
N LYS A 30 19.64 5.89 -11.48
CA LYS A 30 18.27 5.47 -11.21
C LYS A 30 18.09 4.98 -9.77
N ASN A 31 19.03 4.19 -9.26
CA ASN A 31 19.00 3.68 -7.89
C ASN A 31 19.19 4.81 -6.86
N SER A 32 20.15 5.72 -7.09
CA SER A 32 20.39 6.88 -6.22
C SER A 32 19.19 7.83 -6.18
N ASN A 33 18.57 8.11 -7.33
CA ASN A 33 17.33 8.89 -7.37
C ASN A 33 16.18 8.19 -6.66
N LYS A 34 16.07 6.86 -6.77
CA LYS A 34 15.08 6.06 -6.06
C LYS A 34 15.29 6.14 -4.54
N GLU A 35 16.50 5.92 -4.06
CA GLU A 35 16.84 6.02 -2.63
C GLU A 35 16.54 7.41 -2.06
N TYR A 36 16.86 8.47 -2.82
CA TYR A 36 16.55 9.84 -2.43
C TYR A 36 15.04 10.10 -2.36
N LEU A 37 14.28 9.62 -3.35
CA LEU A 37 12.82 9.73 -3.35
C LEU A 37 12.19 8.90 -2.22
N ASP A 38 12.68 7.69 -1.97
CA ASP A 38 12.23 6.83 -0.87
C ASP A 38 12.49 7.51 0.49
N LEU A 39 13.65 8.15 0.66
CA LEU A 39 13.96 8.93 1.86
C LEU A 39 13.04 10.16 2.01
N MET A 40 12.80 10.89 0.92
CA MET A 40 11.85 12.01 0.91
C MET A 40 10.44 11.56 1.28
N LEU A 41 9.94 10.48 0.67
CA LEU A 41 8.64 9.91 0.97
C LEU A 41 8.54 9.44 2.42
N LYS A 42 9.60 8.81 2.95
CA LYS A 42 9.66 8.39 4.35
C LYS A 42 9.58 9.59 5.31
N ASN A 43 10.30 10.67 5.02
CA ASN A 43 10.24 11.90 5.82
C ASN A 43 8.87 12.56 5.73
N LEU A 44 8.29 12.68 4.53
CA LEU A 44 6.95 13.21 4.33
C LEU A 44 5.89 12.37 5.07
N LYS A 45 5.97 11.03 4.99
CA LYS A 45 5.10 10.12 5.74
C LYS A 45 5.23 10.40 7.24
N LYS A 46 6.45 10.53 7.76
CA LYS A 46 6.70 10.82 9.18
C LYS A 46 6.10 12.16 9.60
N ASP A 47 6.31 13.22 8.83
CA ASP A 47 5.78 14.56 9.15
C ASP A 47 4.25 14.58 9.13
N PHE A 48 3.64 13.89 8.17
CA PHE A 48 2.19 13.75 8.08
C PHE A 48 1.61 12.94 9.25
N LEU A 49 2.26 11.82 9.61
CA LEU A 49 1.85 11.02 10.77
C LEU A 49 1.97 11.83 12.07
N ASN A 50 3.04 12.60 12.25
CA ASN A 50 3.19 13.45 13.43
C ASN A 50 2.04 14.47 13.54
N CYS A 51 1.74 15.16 12.45
CA CYS A 51 0.64 16.14 12.44
C CYS A 51 -0.72 15.49 12.74
N ILE A 52 -0.96 14.30 12.20
CA ILE A 52 -2.17 13.52 12.51
C ILE A 52 -2.18 13.13 13.99
N THR A 53 -1.09 12.59 14.52
CA THR A 53 -1.05 12.15 15.91
C THR A 53 -1.21 13.30 16.88
N ASP A 54 -0.61 14.46 16.60
CA ASP A 54 -0.78 15.67 17.41
C ASP A 54 -2.25 16.11 17.43
N HIS A 55 -2.92 16.08 16.27
CA HIS A 55 -4.34 16.39 16.19
C HIS A 55 -5.21 15.38 16.92
N VAL A 56 -4.91 14.08 16.82
CA VAL A 56 -5.64 13.03 17.54
C VAL A 56 -5.47 13.17 19.05
N SER A 57 -4.25 13.47 19.53
CA SER A 57 -4.00 13.75 20.96
C SER A 57 -4.77 14.97 21.45
N GLU A 58 -4.84 16.05 20.66
CA GLU A 58 -5.68 17.21 21.00
C GLU A 58 -7.19 16.89 20.97
N ASP A 59 -7.64 16.07 20.01
CA ASP A 59 -9.04 15.62 19.93
C ASP A 59 -9.44 14.73 21.11
N ILE A 60 -8.54 13.89 21.63
CA ILE A 60 -8.76 13.11 22.86
C ILE A 60 -9.09 14.05 24.02
N GLU A 61 -8.21 15.02 24.29
CA GLU A 61 -8.38 15.93 25.43
C GLU A 61 -9.67 16.75 25.30
N THR A 62 -9.93 17.31 24.12
CA THR A 62 -11.12 18.15 23.88
C THR A 62 -12.42 17.36 23.83
N SER A 63 -12.41 16.12 23.37
CA SER A 63 -13.60 15.25 23.34
C SER A 63 -13.93 14.71 24.72
N LEU A 64 -12.94 14.23 25.47
CA LEU A 64 -13.17 13.80 26.86
C LEU A 64 -13.64 14.96 27.75
N GLU A 65 -13.06 16.15 27.62
CA GLU A 65 -13.47 17.31 28.41
C GLU A 65 -14.94 17.68 28.18
N ARG A 66 -15.44 17.53 26.95
CA ARG A 66 -16.82 17.88 26.56
C ARG A 66 -17.84 16.76 26.74
N GLY A 67 -17.44 15.51 26.52
CA GLY A 67 -18.34 14.35 26.47
C GLY A 67 -18.49 13.62 27.80
N MET A 68 -17.53 13.77 28.72
CA MET A 68 -17.63 13.16 30.05
C MET A 68 -18.61 13.90 30.96
N VAL A 69 -19.18 13.17 31.92
CA VAL A 69 -20.11 13.74 32.91
C VAL A 69 -19.42 14.82 33.77
N ASP A 70 -19.84 16.07 33.63
CA ASP A 70 -19.28 17.24 34.34
C ASP A 70 -19.30 17.09 35.86
N LYS A 71 -20.45 16.73 36.44
CA LYS A 71 -20.64 16.64 37.90
C LYS A 71 -20.35 15.22 38.40
N CYS A 72 -19.09 14.80 38.29
CA CYS A 72 -18.63 13.50 38.78
C CYS A 72 -17.41 13.63 39.70
N GLN A 73 -17.44 12.98 40.87
CA GLN A 73 -16.32 13.01 41.84
C GLN A 73 -15.08 12.25 41.35
N MET A 74 -15.24 11.33 40.40
CA MET A 74 -14.16 10.55 39.82
C MET A 74 -13.70 11.08 38.45
N ARG A 75 -14.22 12.25 38.01
CA ARG A 75 -14.01 12.76 36.65
C ARG A 75 -12.53 12.79 36.26
N ASP A 76 -11.68 13.39 37.10
CA ASP A 76 -10.26 13.53 36.79
C ASP A 76 -9.52 12.19 36.73
N ASN A 77 -9.90 11.22 37.58
CA ASN A 77 -9.32 9.88 37.57
C ASN A 77 -9.73 9.12 36.30
N CYS A 78 -11.03 9.14 35.97
CA CYS A 78 -11.53 8.53 34.74
C CYS A 78 -10.90 9.18 33.51
N LYS A 79 -10.84 10.51 33.45
CA LYS A 79 -10.23 11.25 32.35
C LYS A 79 -8.77 10.84 32.17
N SER A 80 -7.99 10.80 33.26
CA SER A 80 -6.59 10.36 33.22
C SER A 80 -6.43 8.94 32.67
N LYS A 81 -7.22 7.98 33.17
CA LYS A 81 -7.19 6.58 32.70
C LYS A 81 -7.59 6.46 31.21
N PHE A 82 -8.60 7.22 30.79
CA PHE A 82 -9.06 7.22 29.41
C PHE A 82 -8.07 7.87 28.46
N THR A 83 -7.49 9.02 28.84
CA THR A 83 -6.39 9.64 28.10
C THR A 83 -5.23 8.67 27.97
N GLU A 84 -4.81 7.99 29.04
CA GLU A 84 -3.71 7.01 28.97
C GLU A 84 -4.01 5.88 27.98
N LEU A 85 -5.21 5.30 28.01
CA LEU A 85 -5.62 4.25 27.08
C LEU A 85 -5.65 4.74 25.63
N LEU A 86 -6.19 5.94 25.38
CA LEU A 86 -6.31 6.50 24.04
C LEU A 86 -4.96 6.98 23.48
N GLU A 87 -4.05 7.47 24.32
CA GLU A 87 -2.69 7.86 23.92
C GLU A 87 -1.83 6.65 23.57
N LYS A 88 -1.99 5.51 24.26
CA LYS A 88 -1.36 4.25 23.83
C LYS A 88 -1.71 3.91 22.40
N ASN A 89 -2.97 4.12 22.00
CA ASN A 89 -3.40 3.92 20.60
C ASN A 89 -2.80 4.95 19.64
N VAL A 90 -2.58 6.20 20.06
CA VAL A 90 -1.90 7.21 19.24
C VAL A 90 -0.49 6.75 18.88
N ASP A 91 0.23 6.11 19.82
CA ASP A 91 1.53 5.55 19.54
C ASP A 91 1.49 4.35 18.57
N LEU A 92 0.38 3.60 18.51
CA LEU A 92 0.17 2.59 17.49
C LEU A 92 0.05 3.19 16.08
N ILE A 93 -0.54 4.39 15.94
CA ILE A 93 -0.69 5.08 14.65
C ILE A 93 0.68 5.39 14.00
N LYS A 94 1.72 5.55 14.82
CA LYS A 94 3.09 5.82 14.35
C LYS A 94 3.80 4.58 13.82
N GLN A 95 3.24 3.38 14.02
CA GLN A 95 3.82 2.12 13.57
C GLN A 95 3.51 1.87 12.09
N ASP A 96 4.37 1.08 11.42
CA ASP A 96 4.13 0.69 10.02
C ASP A 96 3.02 -0.36 9.88
N GLU A 97 2.80 -1.16 10.92
CA GLU A 97 1.75 -2.17 11.01
C GLU A 97 1.34 -2.37 12.48
N VAL A 98 0.05 -2.51 12.73
CA VAL A 98 -0.56 -2.70 14.05
C VAL A 98 -1.18 -4.10 14.12
N PRO A 99 -0.58 -5.02 14.88
CA PRO A 99 -1.14 -6.34 15.15
C PRO A 99 -2.53 -6.27 15.81
N GLU A 100 -3.42 -7.18 15.42
CA GLU A 100 -4.75 -7.31 16.03
C GLU A 100 -4.70 -7.56 17.54
N THR A 101 -3.65 -8.24 18.03
CA THR A 101 -3.44 -8.48 19.46
C THR A 101 -3.29 -7.19 20.27
N GLN A 102 -2.71 -6.13 19.70
CA GLN A 102 -2.57 -4.85 20.38
C GLN A 102 -3.93 -4.14 20.48
N VAL A 103 -4.71 -4.15 19.40
CA VAL A 103 -6.05 -3.54 19.38
C VAL A 103 -7.04 -4.30 20.29
N THR A 104 -7.00 -5.63 20.26
CA THR A 104 -7.83 -6.46 21.16
C THR A 104 -7.39 -6.32 22.61
N GLY A 105 -6.09 -6.12 22.87
CA GLY A 105 -5.55 -5.75 24.18
C GLY A 105 -6.14 -4.43 24.69
N SER A 106 -6.05 -3.34 23.92
CA SER A 106 -6.60 -2.05 24.32
C SER A 106 -8.13 -2.10 24.53
N ARG A 107 -8.85 -2.87 23.69
CA ARG A 107 -10.29 -3.10 23.87
C ARG A 107 -10.57 -3.85 25.18
N GLY A 108 -9.77 -4.87 25.50
CA GLY A 108 -9.86 -5.59 26.77
C GLY A 108 -9.58 -4.70 27.99
N GLU A 109 -8.60 -3.79 27.91
CA GLU A 109 -8.34 -2.78 28.96
C GLU A 109 -9.58 -1.90 29.19
N LEU A 110 -10.25 -1.43 28.13
CA LEU A 110 -11.45 -0.62 28.24
C LEU A 110 -12.62 -1.38 28.88
N GLU A 111 -12.84 -2.64 28.50
CA GLU A 111 -13.88 -3.49 29.09
C GLU A 111 -13.61 -3.79 30.57
N ASN A 112 -12.35 -4.01 30.95
CA ASN A 112 -11.98 -4.19 32.36
C ASN A 112 -12.27 -2.93 33.19
N LEU A 113 -11.93 -1.74 32.66
CA LEU A 113 -12.27 -0.47 33.30
C LEU A 113 -13.78 -0.30 33.46
N ARG A 114 -14.55 -0.75 32.47
CA ARG A 114 -16.02 -0.71 32.50
C ARG A 114 -16.60 -1.65 33.55
N ALA A 115 -16.05 -2.86 33.68
CA ALA A 115 -16.50 -3.83 34.67
C ALA A 115 -16.28 -3.37 36.12
N GLU A 116 -15.25 -2.55 36.37
CA GLU A 116 -14.95 -1.96 37.68
C GLU A 116 -15.75 -0.68 37.98
N ALA A 117 -16.58 -0.22 37.04
CA ALA A 117 -17.29 1.05 37.17
C ALA A 117 -18.40 0.97 38.24
N PRO A 118 -18.42 1.89 39.22
CA PRO A 118 -19.31 1.78 40.37
C PRO A 118 -20.76 2.23 40.14
N PHE A 119 -21.06 2.88 39.01
CA PHE A 119 -22.38 3.51 38.78
C PHE A 119 -22.82 3.40 37.32
N ASP A 120 -24.13 3.24 37.08
CA ASP A 120 -24.71 3.20 35.72
C ASP A 120 -24.42 4.47 34.90
N LYS A 121 -24.37 5.64 35.56
CA LYS A 121 -24.03 6.92 34.90
C LYS A 121 -22.63 6.95 34.29
N CYS A 122 -21.75 6.00 34.65
CA CYS A 122 -20.44 5.86 34.04
C CYS A 122 -20.54 5.47 32.55
N ASP A 123 -21.63 4.83 32.12
CA ASP A 123 -21.84 4.44 30.72
C ASP A 123 -21.77 5.62 29.75
N VAL A 124 -22.14 6.82 30.17
CA VAL A 124 -22.00 8.04 29.35
C VAL A 124 -20.53 8.31 29.03
N CYS A 125 -19.65 8.23 30.03
CA CYS A 125 -18.22 8.42 29.82
C CYS A 125 -17.61 7.27 29.00
N PHE A 126 -18.04 6.02 29.24
CA PHE A 126 -17.56 4.89 28.44
C PHE A 126 -18.00 5.00 26.98
N SER A 127 -19.22 5.44 26.70
CA SER A 127 -19.68 5.70 25.33
C SER A 127 -18.79 6.70 24.62
N GLU A 128 -18.44 7.82 25.28
CA GLU A 128 -17.54 8.83 24.72
C GLU A 128 -16.16 8.23 24.39
N VAL A 129 -15.57 7.48 25.32
CA VAL A 129 -14.26 6.87 25.14
C VAL A 129 -14.28 5.83 24.03
N THR A 130 -15.34 5.01 23.96
CA THR A 130 -15.55 4.04 22.88
C THR A 130 -15.67 4.74 21.53
N ASP A 131 -16.38 5.86 21.45
CA ASP A 131 -16.51 6.62 20.21
C ASP A 131 -15.17 7.21 19.75
N ILE A 132 -14.36 7.74 20.67
CA ILE A 132 -13.00 8.21 20.35
C ILE A 132 -12.10 7.04 19.90
N PHE A 133 -12.15 5.91 20.62
CA PHE A 133 -11.40 4.71 20.28
C PHE A 133 -11.74 4.19 18.87
N GLU A 134 -13.02 4.12 18.52
CA GLU A 134 -13.45 3.67 17.20
C GLU A 134 -13.07 4.67 16.08
N LYS A 135 -13.02 5.98 16.36
CA LYS A 135 -12.43 6.97 15.42
C LYS A 135 -10.95 6.69 15.16
N GLN A 136 -10.17 6.39 16.21
CA GLN A 136 -8.76 6.03 16.07
C GLN A 136 -8.59 4.75 15.22
N LEU A 137 -9.43 3.72 15.44
CA LEU A 137 -9.38 2.51 14.61
C LEU A 137 -9.73 2.78 13.14
N LYS A 138 -10.74 3.61 12.87
CA LYS A 138 -11.07 4.03 11.49
C LYS A 138 -9.92 4.75 10.81
N LEU A 139 -9.20 5.59 11.56
CA LEU A 139 -7.99 6.25 11.08
C LEU A 139 -6.89 5.23 10.76
N MET A 140 -6.60 4.29 11.67
CA MET A 140 -5.61 3.23 11.42
C MET A 140 -5.96 2.38 10.17
N ARG A 141 -7.24 2.06 9.96
CA ARG A 141 -7.71 1.38 8.73
C ARG A 141 -7.50 2.25 7.48
N SER A 142 -7.79 3.55 7.58
CA SER A 142 -7.60 4.50 6.47
C SER A 142 -6.12 4.72 6.12
N LEU A 143 -5.22 4.54 7.10
CA LEU A 143 -3.78 4.55 6.91
C LEU A 143 -3.22 3.19 6.45
N HIS A 144 -4.06 2.16 6.32
CA HIS A 144 -3.68 0.79 5.97
C HIS A 144 -2.59 0.18 6.87
N ILE A 145 -2.56 0.58 8.14
CA ILE A 145 -1.66 0.01 9.16
C ILE A 145 -2.38 -0.99 10.05
N TYR A 146 -3.72 -1.06 10.00
CA TYR A 146 -4.54 -2.00 10.75
C TYR A 146 -5.70 -2.49 9.89
N ASN A 147 -5.81 -3.81 9.73
CA ASN A 147 -6.81 -4.44 8.87
C ASN A 147 -8.02 -4.95 9.68
N GLY A 148 -7.89 -5.05 11.00
CA GLY A 148 -8.90 -5.59 11.90
C GLY A 148 -9.41 -7.00 11.58
N PRO A 149 -10.36 -7.51 12.38
CA PRO A 149 -11.03 -8.77 12.08
C PRO A 149 -11.98 -8.69 10.87
N GLU A 150 -12.32 -7.48 10.42
CA GLU A 150 -13.31 -7.24 9.36
C GLU A 150 -12.74 -7.09 7.95
N GLU A 151 -11.42 -6.90 7.77
CA GLU A 151 -10.78 -7.27 6.51
C GLU A 151 -10.70 -8.79 6.45
N LYS A 152 -11.85 -9.41 6.20
CA LYS A 152 -12.00 -10.84 5.94
C LYS A 152 -10.94 -11.22 4.91
N LYS A 153 -9.91 -11.95 5.34
CA LYS A 153 -9.31 -12.96 4.49
C LYS A 153 -10.47 -13.83 4.05
N ILE A 154 -10.89 -13.68 2.79
CA ILE A 154 -11.89 -14.55 2.18
C ILE A 154 -11.32 -15.97 2.33
N ASP A 155 -12.08 -16.85 2.99
CA ASP A 155 -11.69 -18.26 3.06
C ASP A 155 -11.53 -18.79 1.64
N ILE A 156 -10.60 -19.70 1.41
CA ILE A 156 -10.36 -20.27 0.07
C ILE A 156 -11.68 -20.81 -0.52
N SER A 157 -12.55 -21.37 0.32
CA SER A 157 -13.85 -21.89 -0.07
C SER A 157 -14.88 -20.83 -0.46
N ASP A 158 -14.69 -19.57 -0.06
CA ASP A 158 -15.57 -18.44 -0.32
C ASP A 158 -15.09 -17.55 -1.49
N ILE A 159 -14.00 -17.94 -2.16
CA ILE A 159 -13.51 -17.22 -3.34
C ILE A 159 -14.51 -17.39 -4.48
N SER A 160 -15.07 -16.27 -4.94
CA SER A 160 -15.88 -16.27 -6.18
C SER A 160 -14.97 -16.46 -7.38
N GLU A 161 -14.97 -17.67 -7.96
CA GLU A 161 -14.13 -18.01 -9.12
C GLU A 161 -14.46 -17.11 -10.32
N ASP A 162 -15.75 -16.93 -10.60
CA ASP A 162 -16.21 -16.09 -11.72
C ASP A 162 -15.74 -14.64 -11.59
N SER A 163 -15.86 -14.05 -10.39
CA SER A 163 -15.41 -12.68 -10.15
C SER A 163 -13.90 -12.59 -10.28
N LEU A 164 -13.16 -13.51 -9.67
CA LEU A 164 -11.70 -13.51 -9.70
C LEU A 164 -11.16 -13.69 -11.13
N VAL A 165 -11.76 -14.61 -11.89
CA VAL A 165 -11.40 -14.82 -13.30
C VAL A 165 -11.68 -13.58 -14.12
N ARG A 166 -12.90 -13.05 -14.08
CA ARG A 166 -13.30 -11.91 -14.92
C ARG A 166 -12.57 -10.62 -14.55
N GLU A 167 -12.36 -10.38 -13.26
CA GLU A 167 -11.88 -9.09 -12.78
C GLU A 167 -10.36 -9.03 -12.58
N VAL A 168 -9.70 -10.17 -12.38
CA VAL A 168 -8.26 -10.23 -12.08
C VAL A 168 -7.52 -11.06 -13.11
N PHE A 169 -7.89 -12.33 -13.32
CA PHE A 169 -7.10 -13.21 -14.18
C PHE A 169 -7.25 -12.90 -15.67
N GLU A 170 -8.46 -12.74 -16.22
CA GLU A 170 -8.67 -12.43 -17.64
C GLU A 170 -7.97 -11.10 -18.03
N PRO A 171 -8.10 -10.00 -17.27
CA PRO A 171 -7.44 -8.75 -17.62
C PRO A 171 -5.90 -8.80 -17.53
N LEU A 172 -5.33 -9.69 -16.72
CA LEU A 172 -3.89 -9.72 -16.46
C LEU A 172 -3.15 -10.92 -17.06
N SER A 173 -3.85 -11.94 -17.54
CA SER A 173 -3.27 -13.13 -18.21
C SER A 173 -2.81 -12.81 -19.64
N ASN A 174 -2.02 -11.75 -19.78
CA ASN A 174 -1.41 -11.34 -21.04
C ASN A 174 -0.16 -10.50 -20.76
N ARG A 175 0.93 -10.83 -21.44
CA ARG A 175 2.24 -10.20 -21.26
C ARG A 175 2.20 -8.68 -21.44
N GLN A 176 1.54 -8.17 -22.47
CA GLN A 176 1.49 -6.73 -22.75
C GLN A 176 0.67 -5.98 -21.71
N ARG A 177 -0.43 -6.56 -21.21
CA ARG A 177 -1.22 -5.96 -20.13
C ARG A 177 -0.43 -5.90 -18.81
N LEU A 178 0.35 -6.94 -18.49
CA LEU A 178 1.28 -6.90 -17.36
C LEU A 178 2.38 -5.84 -17.53
N GLN A 179 2.90 -5.64 -18.75
CA GLN A 179 3.84 -4.56 -19.02
C GLN A 179 3.21 -3.18 -18.80
N ILE A 180 1.97 -2.98 -19.26
CA ILE A 180 1.24 -1.73 -19.09
C ILE A 180 1.02 -1.44 -17.60
N ILE A 181 0.45 -2.38 -16.83
CA ILE A 181 0.15 -2.14 -15.41
C ILE A 181 1.42 -1.86 -14.59
N LYS A 182 2.51 -2.58 -14.87
CA LYS A 182 3.83 -2.31 -14.25
C LYS A 182 4.35 -0.92 -14.58
N ALA A 183 4.14 -0.45 -15.81
CA ALA A 183 4.61 0.85 -16.25
C ALA A 183 3.81 1.99 -15.61
N VAL A 184 2.48 1.86 -15.52
CA VAL A 184 1.62 2.87 -14.90
C VAL A 184 1.66 2.86 -13.36
N ALA A 185 2.15 1.78 -12.75
CA ALA A 185 2.42 1.72 -11.32
C ALA A 185 3.60 2.61 -10.89
N VAL A 186 4.52 2.90 -11.80
CA VAL A 186 5.72 3.73 -11.52
C VAL A 186 5.43 5.20 -11.80
N GLU A 187 4.80 5.50 -12.94
CA GLU A 187 4.47 6.86 -13.36
C GLU A 187 3.34 6.83 -14.38
N THR A 188 2.69 7.97 -14.60
CA THR A 188 1.64 8.08 -15.61
C THR A 188 2.20 7.83 -17.02
N LYS A 189 1.44 7.19 -17.91
CA LYS A 189 1.89 6.87 -19.27
C LYS A 189 0.95 7.42 -20.33
N THR A 190 1.52 8.02 -21.37
CA THR A 190 0.79 8.37 -22.60
C THR A 190 0.52 7.12 -23.44
N PHE A 191 -0.46 7.19 -24.35
CA PHE A 191 -0.69 6.12 -25.34
C PHE A 191 0.56 5.81 -26.16
N THR A 192 1.31 6.83 -26.59
CA THR A 192 2.56 6.66 -27.36
C THR A 192 3.62 5.93 -26.55
N ALA A 193 3.78 6.26 -25.26
CA ALA A 193 4.73 5.57 -24.40
C ALA A 193 4.37 4.08 -24.21
N LEU A 194 3.08 3.77 -24.04
CA LEU A 194 2.60 2.39 -23.96
C LEU A 194 2.76 1.64 -25.29
N SER A 195 2.58 2.32 -26.42
CA SER A 195 2.82 1.75 -27.76
C SER A 195 4.28 1.37 -27.96
N GLN A 196 5.21 2.24 -27.57
CA GLN A 196 6.64 1.96 -27.61
C GLN A 196 7.03 0.82 -26.66
N LEU A 197 6.49 0.81 -25.45
CA LEU A 197 6.80 -0.20 -24.44
C LEU A 197 6.33 -1.60 -24.83
N THR A 198 5.13 -1.71 -25.38
CA THR A 198 4.48 -3.00 -25.67
C THR A 198 4.75 -3.49 -27.10
N GLY A 199 5.20 -2.60 -28.00
CA GLY A 199 5.30 -2.86 -29.43
C GLY A 199 3.94 -2.87 -30.16
N LEU A 200 2.83 -2.66 -29.44
CA LEU A 200 1.49 -2.65 -30.01
C LEU A 200 1.14 -1.27 -30.59
N ARG A 201 0.32 -1.24 -31.64
CA ARG A 201 -0.08 0.00 -32.33
C ARG A 201 -1.59 0.07 -32.54
N GLY A 202 -2.12 1.29 -32.60
CA GLY A 202 -3.50 1.59 -32.97
C GLY A 202 -4.53 0.78 -32.17
N GLY A 203 -5.49 0.19 -32.87
CA GLY A 203 -6.58 -0.59 -32.28
C GLY A 203 -6.12 -1.78 -31.42
N ASN A 204 -4.97 -2.37 -31.73
CA ASN A 204 -4.44 -3.49 -30.95
C ASN A 204 -4.05 -3.03 -29.54
N LEU A 205 -3.32 -1.91 -29.42
CA LEU A 205 -3.01 -1.34 -28.11
C LEU A 205 -4.28 -0.89 -27.37
N LEU A 206 -5.21 -0.25 -28.06
CA LEU A 206 -6.49 0.17 -27.47
C LEU A 206 -7.26 -1.01 -26.88
N PHE A 207 -7.29 -2.15 -27.56
CA PHE A 207 -7.95 -3.36 -27.04
C PHE A 207 -7.37 -3.79 -25.68
N HIS A 208 -6.05 -3.80 -25.54
CA HIS A 208 -5.40 -4.18 -24.27
C HIS A 208 -5.63 -3.14 -23.17
N ILE A 209 -5.57 -1.86 -23.50
CA ILE A 209 -5.85 -0.77 -22.56
C ILE A 209 -7.31 -0.83 -22.11
N GLN A 210 -8.25 -1.06 -23.02
CA GLN A 210 -9.68 -1.12 -22.72
C GLN A 210 -9.98 -2.25 -21.73
N LYS A 211 -9.38 -3.43 -21.90
CA LYS A 211 -9.52 -4.53 -20.93
C LYS A 211 -9.05 -4.17 -19.51
N LEU A 212 -8.04 -3.31 -19.39
CA LEU A 212 -7.55 -2.82 -18.09
C LEU A 212 -8.41 -1.68 -17.54
N LEU A 213 -9.00 -0.85 -18.40
CA LEU A 213 -9.97 0.19 -18.01
C LEU A 213 -11.27 -0.45 -17.52
N ASP A 214 -11.82 -1.39 -18.29
CA ASP A 214 -13.09 -2.08 -18.00
C ASP A 214 -13.04 -2.89 -16.69
N SER A 215 -11.86 -3.41 -16.34
CA SER A 215 -11.64 -4.14 -15.07
C SER A 215 -11.25 -3.22 -13.91
N ASN A 216 -11.18 -1.91 -14.15
CA ASN A 216 -10.79 -0.89 -13.19
C ASN A 216 -9.36 -1.10 -12.63
N MET A 217 -8.45 -1.65 -13.44
CA MET A 217 -7.02 -1.81 -13.10
C MET A 217 -6.24 -0.52 -13.36
N ILE A 218 -6.68 0.24 -14.36
CA ILE A 218 -6.14 1.56 -14.70
C ILE A 218 -7.29 2.54 -14.95
N ILE A 219 -6.98 3.82 -14.93
CA ILE A 219 -7.87 4.92 -15.34
C ILE A 219 -7.16 5.82 -16.35
N GLN A 220 -7.93 6.56 -17.13
CA GLN A 220 -7.45 7.62 -18.01
C GLN A 220 -7.92 8.96 -17.46
N ARG A 221 -7.01 9.94 -17.28
CA ARG A 221 -7.39 11.23 -16.66
C ARG A 221 -8.53 11.98 -17.39
N HIS A 222 -8.53 11.94 -18.72
CA HIS A 222 -9.52 12.54 -19.64
C HIS A 222 -9.50 11.75 -20.97
N GLU A 223 -10.38 12.01 -21.94
CA GLU A 223 -10.46 11.24 -23.22
C GLU A 223 -9.12 11.09 -23.97
N ARG A 224 -8.17 12.02 -23.79
CA ARG A 224 -6.81 11.96 -24.34
C ARG A 224 -5.72 12.08 -23.28
N GLY A 225 -6.07 11.87 -22.02
CA GLY A 225 -5.17 11.98 -20.89
C GLY A 225 -4.26 10.76 -20.74
N ASP A 226 -3.27 10.91 -19.87
CA ASP A 226 -2.39 9.81 -19.47
C ASP A 226 -3.15 8.74 -18.68
N TYR A 227 -2.64 7.52 -18.78
CA TYR A 227 -3.09 6.36 -18.03
C TYR A 227 -2.39 6.29 -16.68
N MET A 228 -3.16 5.95 -15.65
CA MET A 228 -2.71 5.81 -14.27
C MET A 228 -3.21 4.50 -13.68
N ILE A 229 -2.47 3.93 -12.73
CA ILE A 229 -2.95 2.80 -11.96
C ILE A 229 -4.05 3.23 -10.98
N THR A 230 -5.02 2.35 -10.74
CA THR A 230 -6.01 2.49 -9.67
C THR A 230 -5.53 1.81 -8.39
N GLU A 231 -6.22 2.05 -7.27
CA GLU A 231 -5.96 1.31 -6.02
C GLU A 231 -6.12 -0.21 -6.23
N LYS A 232 -7.22 -0.63 -6.90
CA LYS A 232 -7.45 -2.04 -7.27
C LYS A 232 -6.26 -2.61 -8.06
N GLY A 233 -5.84 -1.91 -9.11
CA GLY A 233 -4.72 -2.33 -9.95
C GLY A 233 -3.41 -2.45 -9.18
N TYR A 234 -3.16 -1.52 -8.25
CA TYR A 234 -1.95 -1.52 -7.43
C TYR A 234 -1.92 -2.67 -6.43
N GLN A 235 -3.03 -2.93 -5.72
CA GLN A 235 -3.13 -4.04 -4.78
C GLN A 235 -2.99 -5.40 -5.48
N VAL A 236 -3.63 -5.57 -6.63
CA VAL A 236 -3.46 -6.79 -7.43
C VAL A 236 -2.02 -6.96 -7.89
N LEU A 237 -1.35 -5.88 -8.32
CA LEU A 237 0.06 -5.94 -8.72
C LEU A 237 0.99 -6.29 -7.55
N LYS A 238 0.70 -5.83 -6.33
CA LYS A 238 1.43 -6.23 -5.12
C LYS A 238 1.34 -7.74 -4.87
N VAL A 239 0.14 -8.31 -4.96
CA VAL A 239 -0.07 -9.77 -4.82
C VAL A 239 0.69 -10.53 -5.91
N ILE A 240 0.62 -10.07 -7.16
CA ILE A 240 1.39 -10.68 -8.27
C ILE A 240 2.90 -10.62 -8.01
N SER A 241 3.40 -9.53 -7.43
CA SER A 241 4.83 -9.42 -7.07
C SER A 241 5.23 -10.45 -6.01
N GLN A 242 4.34 -10.78 -5.07
CA GLN A 242 4.57 -11.82 -4.07
C GLN A 242 4.58 -13.22 -4.71
N LEU A 243 3.67 -13.48 -5.67
CA LEU A 243 3.65 -14.72 -6.44
C LEU A 243 4.94 -14.93 -7.26
N GLY A 244 5.53 -13.85 -7.78
CA GLY A 244 6.80 -13.92 -8.49
C GLY A 244 7.94 -14.52 -7.66
N GLY A 245 8.01 -14.20 -6.37
CA GLY A 245 8.99 -14.80 -5.46
C GLY A 245 8.82 -16.31 -5.29
N VAL A 246 7.58 -16.80 -5.27
CA VAL A 246 7.27 -18.24 -5.22
C VAL A 246 7.78 -18.97 -6.47
N LEU A 247 7.77 -18.31 -7.63
CA LEU A 247 8.27 -18.89 -8.88
C LEU A 247 9.81 -18.94 -8.95
N GLU A 248 10.50 -18.02 -8.27
CA GLU A 248 11.96 -18.01 -8.17
C GLU A 248 12.49 -19.09 -7.21
N ASP A 249 11.67 -19.51 -6.24
CA ASP A 249 11.99 -20.54 -5.23
C ASP A 249 11.52 -21.97 -5.63
N ALA A 250 10.84 -22.13 -6.76
CA ALA A 250 10.37 -23.45 -7.21
C ALA A 250 11.51 -24.25 -7.86
N PRO A 251 11.79 -25.50 -7.42
CA PRO A 251 12.77 -26.35 -8.10
C PRO A 251 12.33 -26.61 -9.54
N GLU A 252 13.27 -26.52 -10.49
CA GLU A 252 12.99 -26.85 -11.89
C GLU A 252 12.44 -28.29 -11.98
N PRO A 253 11.35 -28.53 -12.75
CA PRO A 253 10.85 -29.88 -12.94
C PRO A 253 11.93 -30.71 -13.63
N GLU A 254 12.35 -31.80 -12.97
CA GLU A 254 13.24 -32.79 -13.58
C GLU A 254 12.64 -33.21 -14.92
N ALA A 255 13.42 -33.04 -15.98
CA ALA A 255 13.05 -33.51 -17.30
C ALA A 255 12.76 -35.01 -17.22
N VAL A 256 11.49 -35.39 -17.35
CA VAL A 256 11.11 -36.79 -17.53
C VAL A 256 11.57 -37.18 -18.92
N GLU A 257 12.71 -37.86 -18.99
CA GLU A 257 13.10 -38.59 -20.20
C GLU A 257 12.06 -39.69 -20.45
N SER A 258 11.28 -39.53 -21.53
CA SER A 258 10.55 -40.63 -22.17
C SER A 258 10.53 -40.42 -23.68
#